data_AF-A0A934BLN1-F1
#
_entry.id   AF-A0A934BLN1-F1
#
_cell.length_a   1.000
_cell.length_b   1.000
_cell.length_c   1.000
_cell.angle_alpha   90.00
_cell.angle_beta   90.00
_cell.angle_gamma   90.00
#
_symmetry.space_group_name_H-M   'P 1'
#
loop_
_entity.id
_entity.type
_entity.pdbx_description
1 polymer ?
#
loop_
_entity_poly.entity_id
_entity_poly.type
_entity_poly.pdbx_seq_one_letter_code
_entity_poly.pdbx_strand_id
1 'polypeptide(L)' 'MTETITIRLPEKLQQELELVVKKEKTSKSEIIRDAVSRYLAVKRFKQLRKQVLPFAEAEGLLTDEDVFKAIS' A
#
# COMPACT_ATOMS: atom_id res chain seq x y z
N MET A 1 -6.35 -9.17 -18.24
CA MET A 1 -7.18 -8.26 -19.05
C MET A 1 -6.85 -6.85 -18.63
N THR A 2 -6.71 -5.91 -19.57
CA THR A 2 -6.40 -4.51 -19.27
C THR A 2 -7.67 -3.70 -19.40
N GLU A 3 -8.19 -3.20 -18.29
CA GLU A 3 -9.38 -2.35 -18.27
C GLU A 3 -8.97 -0.89 -18.10
N THR A 4 -9.60 -0.01 -18.88
CA THR A 4 -9.35 1.44 -18.82
C THR A 4 -10.23 2.06 -17.74
N ILE A 5 -9.62 2.75 -16.78
CA ILE A 5 -10.34 3.47 -15.74
C ILE A 5 -10.20 4.97 -16.01
N THR A 6 -11.32 5.68 -16.14
CA THR A 6 -11.33 7.14 -16.21
C THR A 6 -11.66 7.71 -14.84
N ILE A 7 -10.75 8.51 -14.29
CA ILE A 7 -10.90 9.13 -12.97
C ILE A 7 -10.81 10.65 -13.06
N ARG A 8 -11.57 11.34 -12.21
CA ARG A 8 -11.42 12.79 -12.02
C ARG A 8 -10.36 13.04 -10.95
N LEU A 9 -9.35 13.83 -11.29
CA LEU A 9 -8.27 14.23 -10.40
C LEU A 9 -8.32 15.74 -10.20
N PRO A 10 -8.22 16.24 -8.95
CA PRO A 10 -8.05 17.67 -8.69
C PRO A 10 -6.84 18.22 -9.46
N GLU A 11 -6.92 19.46 -9.91
CA GLU A 11 -5.88 20.08 -10.76
C GLU A 11 -4.49 20.03 -10.10
N LYS A 12 -4.41 20.35 -8.80
CA LYS A 12 -3.16 20.29 -8.02
C LYS A 12 -2.52 18.90 -8.08
N LEU A 13 -3.33 17.85 -7.94
CA LEU A 13 -2.84 16.47 -7.95
C LEU A 13 -2.38 16.05 -9.36
N GLN A 14 -3.01 16.56 -10.41
CA GLN A 14 -2.54 16.35 -11.79
C GLN A 14 -1.17 17.00 -12.02
N GLN A 15 -0.97 18.22 -11.50
CA GLN A 15 0.30 18.93 -11.60
C GLN A 15 1.42 18.19 -10.84
N GLU A 16 1.16 17.74 -9.62
CA GLU A 16 2.11 16.92 -8.85
C GLU A 16 2.47 15.62 -9.58
N LEU A 17 1.48 14.92 -10.13
CA LEU A 17 1.70 13.70 -10.89
C LEU A 17 2.57 13.95 -12.14
N GLU A 18 2.33 15.02 -12.87
CA GLU A 18 3.15 15.44 -14.03
C GLU A 18 4.62 15.67 -13.65
N LEU A 19 4.87 16.33 -12.51
CA LEU A 19 6.24 16.58 -12.04
C LEU A 19 6.97 15.28 -11.71
N VAL A 20 6.30 14.34 -11.02
CA VAL A 20 6.86 13.03 -10.67
C VAL A 20 7.16 12.22 -11.93
N VAL A 21 6.20 12.13 -12.85
CA VAL A 21 6.33 11.42 -14.13
C VAL A 21 7.54 11.93 -14.93
N LYS A 22 7.73 13.25 -15.00
CA LYS A 22 8.89 13.86 -15.68
C LYS A 22 10.21 13.55 -14.97
N LYS A 23 10.24 13.61 -13.64
CA LYS A 23 11.44 13.36 -12.84
C LYS A 23 11.88 11.90 -12.92
N GLU A 24 10.94 10.97 -12.86
CA GLU A 24 11.19 9.53 -12.83
C GLU A 24 11.24 8.88 -14.22
N LYS A 25 10.96 9.66 -15.29
CA LYS A 25 10.91 9.20 -16.69
C LYS A 25 10.00 7.98 -16.88
N THR A 26 8.88 7.97 -16.18
CA THR A 26 7.86 6.91 -16.23
C THR A 26 6.56 7.45 -16.83
N SER A 27 5.50 6.64 -16.85
CA SER A 27 4.16 7.05 -17.32
C SER A 27 3.19 7.31 -16.17
N LYS A 28 2.19 8.18 -16.39
CA LYS A 28 1.09 8.41 -15.42
C LYS A 28 0.42 7.11 -15.00
N SER A 29 0.15 6.23 -15.96
CA SER A 29 -0.51 4.95 -15.74
C SER A 29 0.33 3.99 -14.90
N GLU A 30 1.66 4.07 -14.97
CA GLU A 30 2.56 3.28 -14.14
C GLU A 30 2.55 3.76 -12.69
N ILE A 31 2.72 5.06 -12.46
CA ILE A 31 2.63 5.66 -11.12
C ILE A 31 1.28 5.38 -10.48
N ILE A 32 0.18 5.56 -11.22
CA ILE A 32 -1.17 5.30 -10.69
C ILE A 32 -1.34 3.82 -10.34
N ARG A 33 -0.88 2.89 -11.20
CA ARG A 33 -0.96 1.46 -10.90
C ARG A 33 -0.15 1.09 -9.67
N ASP A 34 1.06 1.61 -9.53
CA ASP A 34 1.91 1.37 -8.37
C ASP A 34 1.27 1.93 -7.08
N ALA A 35 0.79 3.18 -7.12
CA ALA A 35 0.11 3.81 -5.99
C ALA A 35 -1.13 3.01 -5.54
N VAL A 36 -1.98 2.58 -6.48
CA VAL A 36 -3.16 1.76 -6.18
C VAL A 36 -2.76 0.40 -5.61
N SER A 37 -1.75 -0.26 -6.20
CA SER A 37 -1.24 -1.54 -5.72
C SER A 37 -0.76 -1.46 -4.27
N ARG A 38 0.08 -0.45 -3.96
CA ARG A 38 0.59 -0.20 -2.60
C ARG A 38 -0.53 0.11 -1.62
N TYR A 39 -1.49 0.94 -2.02
CA TYR A 39 -2.64 1.26 -1.18
C TYR A 39 -3.46 0.01 -0.82
N LEU A 40 -3.75 -0.84 -1.81
CA LEU A 40 -4.47 -2.09 -1.59
C LEU A 40 -3.68 -3.07 -0.72
N ALA A 41 -2.37 -3.19 -0.92
CA ALA A 41 -1.51 -4.03 -0.09
C ALA A 41 -1.56 -3.60 1.39
N VAL A 42 -1.41 -2.30 1.68
CA VAL A 42 -1.50 -1.77 3.06
C VAL A 42 -2.89 -2.02 3.67
N LYS A 43 -3.96 -1.85 2.89
CA LYS A 43 -5.33 -2.12 3.36
C LYS A 43 -5.53 -3.61 3.68
N ARG A 44 -5.09 -4.50 2.82
CA ARG A 44 -5.15 -5.96 3.04
C ARG A 44 -4.35 -6.36 4.27
N PHE A 45 -3.13 -5.85 4.41
CA PHE A 45 -2.30 -6.09 5.60
C PHE A 45 -3.01 -5.65 6.88
N LYS A 46 -3.55 -4.43 6.92
CA LYS A 46 -4.29 -3.92 8.09
C LYS A 46 -5.53 -4.76 8.42
N GLN A 47 -6.21 -5.28 7.40
CA GLN A 47 -7.36 -6.16 7.61
C GLN A 47 -6.93 -7.50 8.21
N LEU A 48 -5.90 -8.14 7.66
CA LEU A 48 -5.34 -9.39 8.20
C LEU A 48 -4.82 -9.20 9.63
N ARG A 49 -4.09 -8.11 9.90
CA ARG A 49 -3.62 -7.79 11.24
C ARG A 49 -4.78 -7.72 12.24
N LYS A 50 -5.89 -7.04 11.90
CA LYS A 50 -7.07 -6.99 12.79
C LYS A 50 -7.66 -8.36 13.11
N GLN A 51 -7.60 -9.30 12.17
CA GLN A 51 -8.10 -10.65 12.36
C GLN A 51 -7.15 -11.49 13.23
N VAL A 52 -5.84 -11.33 13.04
CA VAL A 52 -4.81 -12.14 13.72
C VAL A 52 -4.45 -11.59 15.10
N LEU A 53 -4.56 -10.27 15.31
CA LEU A 53 -4.12 -9.60 16.54
C LEU A 53 -4.68 -10.22 17.84
N PRO A 54 -5.98 -10.58 17.95
CA PRO A 54 -6.50 -11.18 19.19
C PRO A 54 -5.83 -12.52 19.54
N PHE A 55 -5.45 -13.31 18.54
CA PHE A 55 -4.77 -14.58 18.72
C PHE A 55 -3.29 -14.37 19.06
N ALA A 56 -2.64 -13.43 18.38
CA ALA A 56 -1.26 -13.07 18.66
C ALA A 56 -1.09 -12.48 20.07
N GLU A 57 -2.03 -11.66 20.54
CA GLU A 57 -2.05 -11.11 21.90
C GLU A 57 -2.19 -12.20 22.97
N ALA A 58 -3.00 -13.23 22.72
CA ALA A 58 -3.14 -14.37 23.63
C ALA A 58 -1.85 -15.18 23.77
N GLU A 59 -1.01 -15.19 22.72
CA GLU A 59 0.31 -15.83 22.68
C GLU A 59 1.45 -14.88 23.09
N GLY A 60 1.14 -13.64 23.50
CA GLY A 60 2.13 -12.65 23.93
C GLY A 60 2.94 -12.01 22.80
N LEU A 61 2.49 -12.12 21.55
CA LEU A 61 3.16 -11.57 20.36
C LEU A 61 2.56 -10.20 19.97
N LEU A 62 3.06 -9.11 20.55
CA LEU A 62 2.59 -7.75 20.24
C LEU A 62 3.56 -6.93 19.40
N THR A 63 4.86 -7.19 19.55
CA THR A 63 5.93 -6.44 18.90
C THR A 63 6.70 -7.31 17.92
N ASP A 64 7.43 -6.67 17.02
CA ASP A 64 8.32 -7.38 16.11
C ASP A 64 9.41 -8.15 16.90
N GLU A 65 9.86 -7.63 18.05
CA GLU A 65 10.81 -8.32 18.92
C GLU A 65 10.26 -9.62 19.51
N ASP A 66 8.97 -9.65 19.90
CA ASP A 66 8.33 -10.86 20.42
C ASP A 66 8.28 -11.94 19.35
N VAL A 67 7.98 -11.54 18.11
CA VAL A 67 7.99 -12.44 16.95
C VAL A 67 9.39 -12.97 16.68
N PHE A 68 10.42 -12.12 16.67
CA PHE A 68 11.80 -12.54 16.45
C PHE A 68 12.28 -13.54 17.50
N LYS A 69 11.97 -13.30 18.79
CA LYS A 69 12.30 -14.23 19.88
C LYS A 69 11.59 -15.58 19.75
N ALA A 70 10.38 -15.61 19.18
CA ALA A 70 9.60 -16.84 19.04
C ALA A 70 10.07 -17.74 17.88
N ILE A 71 10.74 -17.19 16.87
CA ILE A 71 11.14 -17.92 15.64
C ILE A 71 12.65 -18.09 15.45
N SER A 72 13.47 -17.47 16.30
CA SER A 72 14.94 -17.58 16.27
C SER A 72 15.44 -18.51 17.36
#